data_AF-A0A2M7AKF7-F1
#
_entry.id   AF-A0A2M7AKF7-F1
#
_cell.length_a   1.000
_cell.length_b   1.000
_cell.length_c   1.000
_cell.angle_alpha   90.00
_cell.angle_beta   90.00
_cell.angle_gamma   90.00
#
_symmetry.space_group_name_H-M   'P 1'
#
loop_
_entity.id
_entity.type
_entity.pdbx_description
1 polymer ?
#
loop_
_entity_poly.entity_id
_entity_poly.type
_entity_poly.pdbx_seq_one_letter_code
_entity_poly.pdbx_strand_id
1 'polypeptide(L)'
;MYSYKSRVKNKVNVKCQSSNVKTLNTSRFTLHADGAKRQKVKMRKVNKFGHLEIGGCDLVELKKKFGTPLYILDEDLIRSNCQTYRRSLEKIYPQSEIIYAGKANLSLGLCKVMSKEGLSLDVSSGGELYTALKAKFPLKKIYFHSNNKSEDELKMALKNNIGRIVVDNSYELSLLSNLAQKMKRKANILLRLTPGVKPKTHTYIQTGQIDSKFGLGIEEGEALRLTKQALDINNINLCGIHCHIGSQILKLRPFLIAAETMVDFLKEIKDETG
;
A
#
# COMPACT_ATOMS: atom_id res chain seq x y z
N MET A 1 -36.79 9.55 -11.68
CA MET A 1 -37.52 9.56 -10.39
C MET A 1 -38.01 8.15 -10.13
N TYR A 2 -37.19 7.32 -9.47
CA TYR A 2 -37.55 5.95 -9.08
C TYR A 2 -37.20 5.78 -7.60
N SER A 3 -38.25 5.64 -6.79
CA SER A 3 -38.22 5.49 -5.34
C SER A 3 -38.23 4.00 -5.00
N TYR A 4 -37.22 3.52 -4.28
CA TYR A 4 -37.27 2.23 -3.60
C TYR A 4 -37.03 2.45 -2.10
N LYS A 5 -38.12 2.40 -1.34
CA LYS A 5 -38.12 2.34 0.13
C LYS A 5 -38.16 0.87 0.53
N SER A 6 -37.16 0.39 1.26
CA SER A 6 -37.34 -0.76 2.14
C SER A 6 -36.85 -0.42 3.55
N ARG A 7 -37.81 -0.36 4.47
CA ARG A 7 -37.60 -0.29 5.92
C ARG A 7 -37.45 -1.72 6.41
N VAL A 8 -36.34 -2.05 7.07
CA VAL A 8 -36.28 -3.17 8.00
C VAL A 8 -35.80 -2.63 9.34
N LYS A 9 -36.73 -2.56 10.29
CA LYS A 9 -36.48 -2.23 11.70
C LYS A 9 -36.16 -3.52 12.44
N ASN A 10 -34.90 -3.75 12.79
CA ASN A 10 -34.56 -4.73 13.82
C ASN A 10 -34.19 -4.00 15.12
N LYS A 11 -35.14 -3.98 16.05
CA LYS A 11 -34.91 -3.63 17.46
C LYS A 11 -34.19 -4.80 18.12
N VAL A 12 -32.97 -4.57 18.61
CA VAL A 12 -32.34 -5.47 19.58
C VAL A 12 -32.45 -4.80 20.95
N ASN A 13 -33.29 -5.37 21.81
CA ASN A 13 -33.40 -5.02 23.21
C ASN A 13 -32.17 -5.53 23.96
N VAL A 14 -31.39 -4.63 24.57
CA VAL A 14 -30.36 -5.01 25.55
C VAL A 14 -30.93 -4.75 26.94
N LYS A 15 -31.33 -5.82 27.64
CA LYS A 15 -31.65 -5.78 29.07
C LYS A 15 -30.34 -5.63 29.85
N CYS A 16 -30.25 -4.57 30.65
CA CYS A 16 -29.21 -4.39 31.65
C CYS A 16 -29.62 -5.17 32.91
N GLN A 17 -28.80 -6.14 33.33
CA GLN A 17 -28.88 -6.69 34.67
C GLN A 17 -27.52 -6.53 35.34
N SER A 18 -27.52 -5.72 36.39
CA SER A 18 -26.44 -5.55 37.37
C SER A 18 -26.31 -6.80 38.25
N SER A 19 -25.08 -7.28 38.46
CA SER A 19 -24.50 -7.65 39.77
C SER A 19 -23.30 -8.60 39.59
N ASN A 20 -22.34 -8.44 40.50
CA ASN A 20 -21.19 -9.30 40.80
C ASN A 20 -19.93 -9.13 39.94
N VAL A 21 -19.06 -8.25 40.46
CA VAL A 21 -17.61 -8.24 40.21
C VAL A 21 -17.04 -9.61 40.56
N LYS A 22 -16.73 -10.41 39.54
CA LYS A 22 -15.75 -11.49 39.63
C LYS A 22 -14.63 -11.16 38.64
N THR A 23 -13.41 -11.10 39.16
CA THR A 23 -12.14 -10.98 38.42
C THR A 23 -12.18 -11.75 37.11
N LEU A 24 -12.28 -11.04 35.98
CA LEU A 24 -12.17 -11.63 34.65
C LEU A 24 -10.71 -12.02 34.42
N ASN A 25 -10.47 -13.31 34.65
CA ASN A 25 -9.30 -14.04 34.22
C ASN A 25 -9.04 -13.72 32.74
N THR A 26 -7.86 -13.23 32.39
CA THR A 26 -7.47 -12.91 31.01
C THR A 26 -7.32 -14.21 30.20
N SER A 27 -8.43 -14.81 29.79
CA SER A 27 -8.47 -16.02 28.97
C SER A 27 -8.30 -15.67 27.48
N ARG A 28 -7.10 -15.99 27.01
CA ARG A 28 -6.72 -16.51 25.68
C ARG A 28 -7.85 -16.55 24.63
N PHE A 29 -7.72 -15.72 23.61
CA PHE A 29 -8.18 -16.07 22.26
C PHE A 29 -6.97 -16.47 21.42
N THR A 30 -6.73 -17.77 21.33
CA THR A 30 -5.77 -18.38 20.39
C THR A 30 -6.47 -18.57 19.06
N LEU A 31 -6.23 -17.66 18.10
CA LEU A 31 -6.44 -17.98 16.69
C LEU A 31 -5.21 -18.76 16.23
N HIS A 32 -5.39 -20.06 16.02
CA HIS A 32 -4.37 -20.94 15.46
C HIS A 32 -4.06 -20.51 14.02
N ALA A 33 -2.83 -20.05 13.81
CA ALA A 33 -2.16 -20.04 12.52
C ALA A 33 -0.79 -20.64 12.78
N ASP A 34 -0.52 -21.79 12.16
CA ASP A 34 0.69 -22.58 12.35
C ASP A 34 1.97 -21.75 12.13
N GLY A 35 2.94 -21.97 13.03
CA GLY A 35 4.36 -21.86 12.69
C GLY A 35 5.12 -20.56 12.98
N ALA A 36 4.45 -19.44 13.30
CA ALA A 36 5.17 -18.21 13.69
C ALA A 36 4.86 -17.86 15.15
N LYS A 37 5.87 -17.85 16.03
CA LYS A 37 5.78 -17.25 17.37
C LYS A 37 5.43 -15.76 17.18
N ARG A 38 4.13 -15.43 17.22
CA ARG A 38 3.67 -14.04 17.24
C ARG A 38 4.27 -13.38 18.46
N GLN A 39 5.09 -12.36 18.24
CA GLN A 39 5.47 -11.43 19.28
C GLN A 39 4.16 -10.91 19.90
N LYS A 40 3.91 -11.24 21.18
CA LYS A 40 2.75 -10.73 21.92
C LYS A 40 2.95 -9.24 22.10
N VAL A 41 2.63 -8.44 21.08
CA VAL A 41 2.43 -7.02 21.31
C VAL A 41 1.24 -6.95 22.26
N LYS A 42 1.46 -6.39 23.45
CA LYS A 42 0.43 -6.19 24.48
C LYS A 42 -0.51 -5.07 24.00
N MET A 43 -1.22 -5.31 22.90
CA MET A 43 -1.96 -4.31 22.11
C MET A 43 -3.12 -3.67 22.87
N ARG A 44 -3.52 -4.28 23.98
CA ARG A 44 -4.74 -3.97 24.72
C ARG A 44 -4.49 -4.27 26.18
N LYS A 45 -4.69 -3.26 27.02
CA LYS A 45 -4.60 -3.39 28.47
C LYS A 45 -5.96 -3.07 29.05
N VAL A 46 -6.33 -3.78 30.12
CA VAL A 46 -7.46 -3.37 30.96
C VAL A 46 -6.86 -2.63 32.15
N ASN A 47 -7.32 -1.40 32.38
CA ASN A 47 -6.82 -0.57 33.46
C ASN A 47 -7.41 -0.97 34.81
N LYS A 48 -6.98 -0.30 35.88
CA LYS A 48 -7.44 -0.60 37.26
C LYS A 48 -8.95 -0.42 37.47
N PHE A 49 -9.63 0.28 36.56
CA PHE A 49 -11.07 0.51 36.59
C PHE A 49 -11.85 -0.50 35.73
N GLY A 50 -11.18 -1.49 35.11
CA GLY A 50 -11.83 -2.45 34.22
C GLY A 50 -12.09 -1.90 32.81
N HIS A 51 -11.57 -0.72 32.47
CA HIS A 51 -11.73 -0.14 31.13
C HIS A 51 -10.62 -0.59 30.19
N LEU A 52 -10.95 -0.73 28.90
CA LEU A 52 -9.98 -1.01 27.85
C LEU A 52 -9.13 0.24 27.58
N GLU A 53 -7.81 0.05 27.41
CA GLU A 53 -6.84 1.06 26.99
C GLU A 53 -6.20 0.71 25.65
N ILE A 54 -5.97 1.73 24.81
CA ILE A 54 -5.20 1.67 23.56
C ILE A 54 -4.17 2.81 23.59
N GLY A 55 -2.90 2.53 23.34
CA GLY A 55 -1.83 3.54 23.44
C GLY A 55 -1.76 4.25 24.80
N GLY A 56 -2.16 3.59 25.89
CA GLY A 56 -2.26 4.19 27.23
C GLY A 56 -3.48 5.10 27.46
N CYS A 57 -4.39 5.22 26.49
CA CYS A 57 -5.60 6.04 26.60
C CYS A 57 -6.82 5.18 26.97
N ASP A 58 -7.58 5.60 27.99
CA ASP A 58 -8.84 4.96 28.41
C ASP A 58 -9.96 5.18 27.37
N LEU A 59 -10.54 4.10 26.87
CA LEU A 59 -11.58 4.17 25.83
C LEU A 59 -12.89 4.82 26.32
N VAL A 60 -13.20 4.76 27.61
CA VAL A 60 -14.37 5.42 28.18
C VAL A 60 -14.17 6.94 28.17
N GLU A 61 -12.96 7.42 28.44
CA GLU A 61 -12.63 8.85 28.35
C GLU A 61 -12.63 9.33 26.90
N LEU A 62 -12.04 8.57 25.99
CA LEU A 62 -12.07 8.88 24.56
C LEU A 62 -13.50 8.96 24.02
N LYS A 63 -14.37 8.01 24.40
CA LYS A 63 -15.80 8.05 24.07
C LYS A 63 -16.47 9.32 24.59
N LYS A 64 -16.23 9.70 25.86
CA LYS A 64 -16.81 10.91 26.45
C LYS A 64 -16.36 12.17 25.71
N LYS A 65 -15.10 12.22 25.30
CA LYS A 65 -14.49 13.39 24.64
C LYS A 65 -14.85 13.52 23.16
N PHE A 66 -14.87 12.42 22.42
CA PHE A 66 -14.97 12.43 20.94
C PHE A 66 -16.23 11.77 20.39
N GLY A 67 -17.06 11.15 21.23
CA GLY A 67 -18.28 10.47 20.81
C GLY A 67 -18.03 9.11 20.13
N THR A 68 -19.08 8.53 19.54
CA THR A 68 -19.02 7.27 18.78
C THR A 68 -19.93 7.32 17.54
N PRO A 69 -19.57 6.65 16.42
CA PRO A 69 -18.41 5.76 16.23
C PRO A 69 -17.08 6.53 16.21
N LEU A 70 -16.01 5.91 16.74
CA LEU A 70 -14.69 6.52 16.87
C LEU A 70 -13.61 5.57 16.34
N TYR A 71 -12.79 6.06 15.41
CA TYR A 71 -11.57 5.38 14.97
C TYR A 71 -10.40 5.83 15.85
N ILE A 72 -9.71 4.85 16.44
CA ILE A 72 -8.54 5.08 17.30
C ILE A 72 -7.36 4.40 16.65
N LEU A 73 -6.30 5.17 16.39
CA LEU A 73 -5.04 4.68 15.84
C LEU A 73 -4.00 4.71 16.95
N ASP A 74 -3.42 3.56 17.26
CA ASP A 74 -2.31 3.44 18.21
C ASP A 74 -1.01 3.84 17.47
N GLU A 75 -0.53 5.06 17.70
CA GLU A 75 0.65 5.59 17.02
C GLU A 75 1.91 4.79 17.34
N ASP A 76 2.09 4.37 18.60
CA ASP A 76 3.26 3.59 19.03
C ASP A 76 3.29 2.23 18.32
N LEU A 77 2.14 1.58 18.18
CA LEU A 77 2.02 0.35 17.40
C LEU A 77 2.36 0.57 15.93
N ILE A 78 1.86 1.65 15.33
CA ILE A 78 2.16 1.99 13.93
C ILE A 78 3.66 2.20 13.75
N ARG A 79 4.31 2.99 14.61
CA ARG A 79 5.75 3.24 14.58
C ARG A 79 6.56 1.97 14.76
N SER A 80 6.19 1.13 15.73
CA SER A 80 6.84 -0.16 15.97
C SER A 80 6.77 -1.06 14.74
N ASN A 81 5.63 -1.07 14.02
CA ASN A 81 5.50 -1.84 12.78
C ASN A 81 6.41 -1.27 11.68
N CYS A 82 6.44 0.05 11.48
CA CYS A 82 7.34 0.70 10.53
C CYS A 82 8.80 0.30 10.78
N GLN A 83 9.25 0.37 12.04
CA GLN A 83 10.61 0.01 12.44
C GLN A 83 10.91 -1.48 12.24
N THR A 84 9.92 -2.35 12.47
CA THR A 84 10.06 -3.79 12.26
C THR A 84 10.33 -4.09 10.79
N TYR A 85 9.49 -3.58 9.88
CA TYR A 85 9.69 -3.76 8.43
C TYR A 85 11.04 -3.22 7.97
N ARG A 86 11.37 -1.99 8.40
CA ARG A 86 12.60 -1.31 8.00
C ARG A 86 13.84 -2.08 8.45
N ARG A 87 13.95 -2.42 9.73
CA ARG A 87 15.10 -3.18 10.27
C ARG A 87 15.22 -4.57 9.66
N SER A 88 14.10 -5.25 9.40
CA SER A 88 14.11 -6.58 8.80
C SER A 88 14.68 -6.58 7.38
N LEU A 89 14.33 -5.59 6.56
CA LEU A 89 14.85 -5.48 5.19
C LEU A 89 16.24 -4.85 5.13
N GLU A 90 16.52 -3.78 5.88
CA GLU A 90 17.85 -3.14 5.94
C GLU A 90 18.96 -4.11 6.33
N LYS A 91 18.67 -5.07 7.22
CA LYS A 91 19.65 -6.08 7.67
C LYS A 91 20.16 -6.96 6.52
N ILE A 92 19.33 -7.22 5.52
CA ILE A 92 19.65 -8.12 4.40
C ILE A 92 20.00 -7.31 3.15
N TYR A 93 19.27 -6.21 2.91
CA TYR A 93 19.40 -5.32 1.77
C TYR A 93 19.53 -3.87 2.28
N PRO A 94 20.76 -3.39 2.55
CA PRO A 94 20.97 -2.06 3.13
C PRO A 94 20.44 -0.89 2.27
N GLN A 95 20.27 -1.11 0.97
CA GLN A 95 19.72 -0.14 0.02
C GLN A 95 18.21 -0.31 -0.21
N SER A 96 17.53 -1.12 0.61
CA SER A 96 16.09 -1.31 0.51
C SER A 96 15.29 -0.14 1.07
N GLU A 97 14.07 -0.01 0.60
CA GLU A 97 13.13 1.02 1.03
C GLU A 97 11.78 0.39 1.36
N ILE A 98 11.16 0.87 2.45
CA ILE A 98 9.78 0.51 2.80
C ILE A 98 8.86 1.62 2.30
N ILE A 99 7.93 1.25 1.42
CA ILE A 99 6.95 2.16 0.83
C ILE A 99 5.58 1.86 1.45
N TYR A 100 5.04 2.80 2.22
CA TYR A 100 3.70 2.69 2.80
C TYR A 100 2.64 2.91 1.73
N ALA A 101 1.70 1.96 1.58
CA ALA A 101 0.60 2.08 0.65
C ALA A 101 -0.51 2.99 1.21
N GLY A 102 -0.62 4.22 0.68
CA GLY A 102 -1.56 5.24 1.15
C GLY A 102 -3.02 4.79 1.14
N LYS A 103 -3.41 4.00 0.13
CA LYS A 103 -4.75 3.40 0.01
C LYS A 103 -5.21 2.58 1.22
N ALA A 104 -4.28 2.15 2.09
CA ALA A 104 -4.63 1.43 3.32
C ALA A 104 -5.28 2.36 4.35
N ASN A 105 -4.71 3.54 4.57
CA ASN A 105 -5.25 4.62 5.40
C ASN A 105 -4.34 5.86 5.24
N LEU A 106 -4.83 6.94 4.62
CA LEU A 106 -4.05 8.16 4.44
C LEU A 106 -4.71 9.35 5.12
N SER A 107 -3.95 9.99 6.01
CA SER A 107 -4.31 11.26 6.64
C SER A 107 -3.06 12.10 6.83
N LEU A 108 -3.23 13.41 7.08
CA LEU A 108 -2.09 14.29 7.36
C LEU A 108 -1.27 13.81 8.56
N GLY A 109 -1.92 13.23 9.57
CA GLY A 109 -1.27 12.63 10.73
C GLY A 109 -0.40 11.44 10.34
N LEU A 110 -0.97 10.48 9.60
CA LEU A 110 -0.23 9.30 9.15
C LEU A 110 0.92 9.65 8.21
N CYS A 111 0.75 10.60 7.29
CA CYS A 111 1.85 11.09 6.46
C CYS A 111 3.03 11.57 7.31
N LYS A 112 2.76 12.32 8.39
CA LYS A 112 3.82 12.79 9.30
C LYS A 112 4.48 11.65 10.07
N VAL A 113 3.70 10.65 10.50
CA VAL A 113 4.25 9.45 11.16
C VAL A 113 5.18 8.71 10.21
N MET A 114 4.71 8.37 9.00
CA MET A 114 5.51 7.64 7.99
C MET A 114 6.79 8.39 7.62
N SER A 115 6.69 9.71 7.43
CA SER A 115 7.85 10.57 7.13
C SER A 115 8.88 10.53 8.27
N LYS A 116 8.43 10.67 9.54
CA LYS A 116 9.31 10.61 10.72
C LYS A 116 9.96 9.24 10.92
N GLU A 117 9.27 8.16 10.58
CA GLU A 117 9.82 6.80 10.61
C GLU A 117 10.73 6.48 9.41
N GLY A 118 10.89 7.43 8.48
CA GLY A 118 11.79 7.33 7.34
C GLY A 118 11.24 6.53 6.16
N LEU A 119 9.96 6.16 6.17
CA LEU A 119 9.31 5.42 5.08
C LEU A 119 9.10 6.29 3.84
N SER A 120 8.99 5.63 2.70
CA SER A 120 8.41 6.19 1.49
C SER A 120 6.90 6.03 1.46
N LEU A 121 6.23 6.71 0.52
CA LEU A 121 4.79 6.73 0.38
C LEU A 121 4.36 6.40 -1.05
N ASP A 122 3.53 5.38 -1.18
CA ASP A 122 2.78 5.07 -2.40
C ASP A 122 1.43 5.80 -2.35
N VAL A 123 1.16 6.61 -3.37
CA VAL A 123 -0.10 7.29 -3.60
C VAL A 123 -0.73 6.79 -4.88
N SER A 124 -2.06 6.69 -4.91
CA SER A 124 -2.83 6.07 -5.99
C SER A 124 -3.77 7.04 -6.74
N SER A 125 -3.85 8.29 -6.28
CA SER A 125 -4.67 9.34 -6.91
C SER A 125 -4.13 10.74 -6.63
N GLY A 126 -4.62 11.72 -7.37
CA GLY A 126 -4.33 13.13 -7.13
C GLY A 126 -4.73 13.61 -5.73
N GLY A 127 -5.79 13.05 -5.15
CA GLY A 127 -6.21 13.38 -3.78
C GLY A 127 -5.21 12.87 -2.72
N GLU A 128 -4.67 11.67 -2.93
CA GLU A 128 -3.63 11.12 -2.05
C GLU A 128 -2.30 11.87 -2.20
N LEU A 129 -1.90 12.18 -3.43
CA LEU A 129 -0.73 13.03 -3.69
C LEU A 129 -0.91 14.42 -3.07
N TYR A 130 -2.07 15.06 -3.23
CA TYR A 130 -2.38 16.33 -2.59
C TYR A 130 -2.29 16.26 -1.06
N THR A 131 -2.78 15.18 -0.46
CA THR A 131 -2.67 14.95 0.99
C THR A 131 -1.20 14.86 1.43
N ALA A 132 -0.37 14.16 0.68
CA ALA A 132 1.08 14.08 0.94
C ALA A 132 1.77 15.45 0.81
N LEU A 133 1.40 16.24 -0.21
CA LEU A 133 1.89 17.61 -0.39
C LEU A 133 1.51 18.51 0.79
N LYS A 134 0.25 18.44 1.26
CA LYS A 134 -0.22 19.20 2.42
C LYS A 134 0.46 18.78 3.72
N ALA A 135 0.79 17.51 3.87
CA ALA A 135 1.56 17.01 4.99
C ALA A 135 3.06 17.39 4.92
N LYS A 136 3.52 18.03 3.84
CA LYS A 136 4.94 18.29 3.54
C LYS A 136 5.78 17.01 3.56
N PHE A 137 5.22 15.93 3.02
CA PHE A 137 5.94 14.67 2.88
C PHE A 137 7.17 14.86 1.97
N PRO A 138 8.31 14.20 2.21
CA PRO A 138 9.48 14.31 1.35
C PRO A 138 9.15 13.87 -0.09
N LEU A 139 9.13 14.81 -1.02
CA LEU A 139 8.61 14.58 -2.38
C LEU A 139 9.37 13.49 -3.14
N LYS A 140 10.68 13.37 -2.89
CA LYS A 140 11.54 12.34 -3.48
C LYS A 140 11.27 10.92 -2.97
N LYS A 141 10.48 10.79 -1.91
CA LYS A 141 10.02 9.53 -1.31
C LYS A 141 8.57 9.19 -1.69
N ILE A 142 8.02 9.85 -2.71
CA ILE A 142 6.65 9.57 -3.19
C ILE A 142 6.71 8.77 -4.48
N TYR A 143 5.94 7.68 -4.50
CA TYR A 143 5.71 6.82 -5.65
C TYR A 143 4.24 6.97 -6.07
N PHE A 144 3.99 7.36 -7.32
CA PHE A 144 2.62 7.54 -7.80
C PHE A 144 2.20 6.33 -8.65
N HIS A 145 1.31 5.51 -8.08
CA HIS A 145 0.63 4.40 -8.73
C HIS A 145 -0.74 4.80 -9.26
N SER A 146 -1.27 4.01 -10.19
CA SER A 146 -2.67 3.94 -10.69
C SER A 146 -2.61 3.34 -12.09
N ASN A 147 -3.68 2.67 -12.53
CA ASN A 147 -3.78 2.18 -13.91
C ASN A 147 -4.36 3.20 -14.90
N ASN A 148 -4.79 4.36 -14.41
CA ASN A 148 -5.41 5.38 -15.24
C ASN A 148 -5.18 6.78 -14.66
N LYS A 149 -3.91 7.23 -14.63
CA LYS A 149 -3.59 8.59 -14.18
C LYS A 149 -4.06 9.60 -15.22
N SER A 150 -4.83 10.57 -14.78
CA SER A 150 -5.27 11.70 -15.61
C SER A 150 -4.12 12.64 -15.95
N GLU A 151 -4.30 13.45 -17.00
CA GLU A 151 -3.35 14.50 -17.38
C GLU A 151 -3.04 15.46 -16.22
N ASP A 152 -4.05 15.85 -15.44
CA ASP A 152 -3.91 16.77 -14.32
C ASP A 152 -3.12 16.15 -13.15
N GLU A 153 -3.34 14.86 -12.89
CA GLU A 153 -2.56 14.09 -11.91
C GLU A 153 -1.08 14.00 -12.32
N LEU A 154 -0.79 13.71 -13.59
CA LEU A 154 0.58 13.67 -14.11
C LEU A 154 1.23 15.05 -14.09
N LYS A 155 0.52 16.12 -14.48
CA LYS A 155 1.00 17.51 -14.36
C LYS A 155 1.33 17.85 -12.91
N MET A 156 0.48 17.45 -11.96
CA MET A 156 0.73 17.68 -10.53
C MET A 156 1.99 16.94 -10.05
N ALA A 157 2.17 15.69 -10.46
CA ALA A 157 3.36 14.91 -10.14
C ALA A 157 4.65 15.54 -10.71
N LEU A 158 4.62 15.95 -11.98
CA LEU A 158 5.73 16.62 -12.67
C LEU A 158 6.05 17.98 -12.05
N LYS A 159 5.01 18.80 -11.77
CA LYS A 159 5.16 20.13 -11.16
C LYS A 159 5.84 20.07 -9.80
N ASN A 160 5.50 19.05 -9.00
CA ASN A 160 6.08 18.85 -7.67
C ASN A 160 7.36 17.99 -7.68
N ASN A 161 7.80 17.50 -8.86
CA ASN A 161 9.04 16.74 -9.01
C ASN A 161 9.15 15.57 -8.01
N ILE A 162 8.10 14.75 -7.93
CA ILE A 162 8.02 13.60 -7.02
C ILE A 162 9.08 12.53 -7.32
N GLY A 163 9.22 11.54 -6.43
CA GLY A 163 10.24 10.50 -6.48
C GLY A 163 10.15 9.64 -7.74
N ARG A 164 9.04 8.93 -7.90
CA ARG A 164 8.78 8.00 -9.02
C ARG A 164 7.32 8.05 -9.47
N ILE A 165 7.10 7.93 -10.77
CA ILE A 165 5.79 7.63 -11.35
C ILE A 165 5.82 6.18 -11.83
N VAL A 166 4.91 5.35 -11.33
CA VAL A 166 4.83 3.94 -11.74
C VAL A 166 3.88 3.84 -12.92
N VAL A 167 4.46 3.78 -14.11
CA VAL A 167 3.77 3.74 -15.41
C VAL A 167 3.13 2.38 -15.60
N ASP A 168 1.83 2.37 -15.85
CA ASP A 168 1.03 1.15 -15.87
C ASP A 168 0.82 0.59 -17.30
N ASN A 169 0.84 1.46 -18.32
CA ASN A 169 0.60 1.10 -19.72
C ASN A 169 1.28 2.08 -20.71
N SER A 170 1.26 1.74 -22.00
CA SER A 170 1.89 2.50 -23.08
C SER A 170 1.28 3.88 -23.32
N TYR A 171 -0.04 4.02 -23.13
CA TYR A 171 -0.73 5.31 -23.23
C TYR A 171 -0.22 6.28 -22.16
N GLU A 172 -0.10 5.82 -20.92
CA GLU A 172 0.42 6.63 -19.82
C GLU A 172 1.88 7.06 -20.08
N LEU A 173 2.75 6.17 -20.58
CA LEU A 173 4.12 6.54 -20.95
C LEU A 173 4.15 7.69 -21.97
N SER A 174 3.35 7.55 -23.03
CA SER A 174 3.26 8.54 -24.11
C SER A 174 2.75 9.89 -23.60
N LEU A 175 1.68 9.88 -22.80
CA LEU A 175 1.11 11.07 -22.19
C LEU A 175 2.12 11.73 -21.24
N LEU A 176 2.75 10.97 -20.36
CA LEU A 176 3.75 11.46 -19.41
C LEU A 176 4.94 12.09 -20.14
N SER A 177 5.44 11.44 -21.19
CA SER A 177 6.53 11.98 -22.00
C SER A 177 6.16 13.33 -22.61
N ASN A 178 5.00 13.42 -23.28
CA ASN A 178 4.54 14.65 -23.90
C ASN A 178 4.39 15.80 -22.88
N LEU A 179 3.84 15.52 -21.69
CA LEU A 179 3.71 16.50 -20.62
C LEU A 179 5.06 16.92 -20.06
N ALA A 180 5.95 15.97 -19.78
CA ALA A 180 7.29 16.24 -19.27
C ALA A 180 8.09 17.12 -20.23
N GLN A 181 8.02 16.84 -21.55
CA GLN A 181 8.64 17.67 -22.58
C GLN A 181 8.07 19.10 -22.58
N LYS A 182 6.74 19.26 -22.66
CA LYS A 182 6.07 20.58 -22.62
C LYS A 182 6.42 21.39 -21.36
N MET A 183 6.56 20.71 -20.23
CA MET A 183 6.88 21.32 -18.94
C MET A 183 8.40 21.50 -18.70
N LYS A 184 9.26 21.09 -19.66
CA LYS A 184 10.72 21.07 -19.52
C LYS A 184 11.18 20.36 -18.24
N ARG A 185 10.58 19.21 -17.95
CA ARG A 185 10.89 18.34 -16.80
C ARG A 185 11.36 16.97 -17.28
N LYS A 186 12.08 16.26 -16.41
CA LYS A 186 12.39 14.84 -16.56
C LYS A 186 11.60 14.03 -15.54
N ALA A 187 10.92 12.97 -15.98
CA ALA A 187 10.18 12.09 -15.08
C ALA A 187 11.01 10.85 -14.74
N ASN A 188 11.16 10.56 -13.45
CA ASN A 188 11.71 9.27 -13.01
C ASN A 188 10.58 8.26 -12.95
N ILE A 189 10.70 7.15 -13.67
CA ILE A 189 9.64 6.17 -13.77
C ILE A 189 10.07 4.78 -13.31
N LEU A 190 9.08 3.99 -12.92
CA LEU A 190 9.15 2.53 -12.92
C LEU A 190 8.11 2.00 -13.92
N LEU A 191 8.39 0.90 -14.60
CA LEU A 191 7.36 0.20 -15.37
C LEU A 191 6.68 -0.85 -14.49
N ARG A 192 5.35 -0.83 -14.44
CA ARG A 192 4.59 -1.88 -13.75
C ARG A 192 4.45 -3.09 -14.65
N LEU A 193 4.86 -4.24 -14.14
CA LEU A 193 4.80 -5.51 -14.83
C LEU A 193 3.82 -6.45 -14.15
N THR A 194 3.34 -7.39 -14.96
CA THR A 194 2.49 -8.49 -14.48
C THR A 194 3.19 -9.82 -14.77
N PRO A 195 3.82 -10.43 -13.75
CA PRO A 195 4.68 -11.60 -13.93
C PRO A 195 3.91 -12.94 -14.02
N GLY A 196 2.59 -12.91 -14.22
CA GLY A 196 1.78 -14.14 -14.30
C GLY A 196 1.62 -14.95 -12.99
N VAL A 197 2.21 -14.49 -11.88
CA VAL A 197 2.15 -15.19 -10.59
C VAL A 197 0.77 -15.02 -9.94
N LYS A 198 -0.15 -15.97 -10.13
CA LYS A 198 -1.42 -16.03 -9.39
C LYS A 198 -1.23 -16.77 -8.06
N PRO A 199 -1.50 -16.16 -6.88
CA PRO A 199 -1.57 -16.90 -5.63
C PRO A 199 -2.67 -17.95 -5.74
N LYS A 200 -2.34 -19.23 -5.49
CA LYS A 200 -3.32 -20.33 -5.42
C LYS A 200 -4.23 -20.16 -4.20
N THR A 201 -5.18 -19.23 -4.24
CA THR A 201 -6.18 -19.08 -3.17
C THR A 201 -7.59 -19.51 -3.56
N HIS A 202 -7.93 -19.71 -4.84
CA HIS A 202 -9.11 -20.49 -5.25
C HIS A 202 -8.85 -21.15 -6.63
N THR A 203 -9.12 -22.45 -6.75
CA THR A 203 -8.85 -23.32 -7.91
C THR A 203 -9.90 -23.22 -9.02
N TYR A 204 -10.43 -22.03 -9.30
CA TYR A 204 -11.28 -21.80 -10.47
C TYR A 204 -10.74 -20.59 -11.24
N ILE A 205 -10.68 -20.72 -12.56
CA ILE A 205 -10.13 -19.77 -13.55
C ILE A 205 -8.64 -19.99 -13.87
N GLN A 206 -8.38 -21.11 -14.54
CA GLN A 206 -7.10 -21.45 -15.17
C GLN A 206 -7.31 -21.58 -16.69
N THR A 207 -7.80 -20.53 -17.33
CA THR A 207 -7.93 -20.45 -18.80
C THR A 207 -7.64 -19.03 -19.27
N GLY A 208 -6.61 -18.88 -20.11
CA GLY A 208 -6.42 -17.78 -21.06
C GLY A 208 -6.18 -16.38 -20.49
N GLN A 209 -4.99 -15.83 -20.72
CA GLN A 209 -4.54 -14.48 -20.38
C GLN A 209 -4.41 -14.16 -18.88
N ILE A 210 -3.41 -13.36 -18.58
CA ILE A 210 -3.31 -12.69 -17.29
C ILE A 210 -4.39 -11.59 -17.29
N ASP A 211 -5.61 -11.94 -16.90
CA ASP A 211 -6.75 -11.01 -16.77
C ASP A 211 -6.52 -10.00 -15.63
N SER A 212 -5.61 -9.07 -15.86
CA SER A 212 -5.23 -7.99 -14.97
C SER A 212 -5.28 -6.70 -15.76
N LYS A 213 -6.16 -5.78 -15.36
CA LYS A 213 -6.20 -4.40 -15.86
C LYS A 213 -4.97 -3.54 -15.49
N PHE A 214 -3.96 -4.16 -14.91
CA PHE A 214 -2.81 -3.52 -14.32
C PHE A 214 -1.54 -4.06 -14.95
N GLY A 215 -0.63 -3.15 -15.31
CA GLY A 215 0.74 -3.47 -15.71
C GLY A 215 0.86 -4.20 -17.05
N LEU A 216 2.10 -4.33 -17.50
CA LEU A 216 2.48 -4.89 -18.78
C LEU A 216 2.75 -6.39 -18.66
N GLY A 217 2.24 -7.18 -19.59
CA GLY A 217 2.55 -8.60 -19.66
C GLY A 217 4.03 -8.83 -20.00
N ILE A 218 4.71 -9.70 -19.23
CA ILE A 218 6.08 -10.12 -19.55
C ILE A 218 6.06 -11.15 -20.70
N GLU A 219 5.24 -12.19 -20.58
CA GLU A 219 5.17 -13.30 -21.55
C GLU A 219 4.78 -12.86 -22.96
N GLU A 220 4.01 -11.78 -23.08
CA GLU A 220 3.51 -11.25 -24.36
C GLU A 220 4.49 -10.25 -25.02
N GLY A 221 5.66 -10.02 -24.42
CA GLY A 221 6.70 -9.11 -24.93
C GLY A 221 6.37 -7.62 -24.81
N GLU A 222 5.17 -7.28 -24.32
CA GLU A 222 4.74 -5.88 -24.14
C GLU A 222 5.67 -5.12 -23.20
N ALA A 223 6.08 -5.76 -22.10
CA ALA A 223 6.99 -5.19 -21.12
C ALA A 223 8.35 -4.82 -21.75
N LEU A 224 8.95 -5.71 -22.56
CA LEU A 224 10.25 -5.46 -23.19
C LEU A 224 10.14 -4.34 -24.23
N ARG A 225 9.09 -4.36 -25.06
CA ARG A 225 8.83 -3.31 -26.05
C ARG A 225 8.72 -1.94 -25.39
N LEU A 226 7.94 -1.82 -24.32
CA LEU A 226 7.77 -0.54 -23.63
C LEU A 226 9.03 -0.12 -22.87
N THR A 227 9.83 -1.07 -22.39
CA THR A 227 11.14 -0.80 -21.80
C THR A 227 12.08 -0.15 -22.81
N LYS A 228 12.23 -0.73 -24.01
CA LYS A 228 13.04 -0.15 -25.10
C LYS A 228 12.57 1.27 -25.44
N GLN A 229 11.25 1.46 -25.61
CA GLN A 229 10.67 2.79 -25.85
C GLN A 229 10.98 3.79 -24.72
N ALA A 230 10.89 3.38 -23.46
CA ALA A 230 11.17 4.26 -22.32
C ALA A 230 12.64 4.68 -22.24
N LEU A 231 13.57 3.82 -22.65
CA LEU A 231 15.01 4.12 -22.69
C LEU A 231 15.36 5.13 -23.80
N ASP A 232 14.63 5.13 -24.91
CA ASP A 232 14.85 6.06 -26.04
C ASP A 232 14.29 7.48 -25.80
N ILE A 233 13.52 7.70 -24.73
CA ILE A 233 12.89 8.99 -24.44
C ILE A 233 13.76 9.85 -23.51
N ASN A 234 14.35 10.92 -24.05
CA ASN A 234 15.29 11.82 -23.34
C ASN A 234 14.75 12.43 -22.04
N ASN A 235 13.44 12.73 -21.98
CA ASN A 235 12.77 13.34 -20.83
C ASN A 235 12.15 12.31 -19.86
N ILE A 236 12.43 11.03 -20.07
CA ILE A 236 12.11 9.93 -19.15
C ILE A 236 13.42 9.38 -18.59
N ASN A 237 13.38 8.98 -17.32
CA ASN A 237 14.46 8.26 -16.67
C ASN A 237 13.89 6.94 -16.13
N LEU A 238 14.10 5.84 -16.86
CA LEU A 238 13.67 4.53 -16.43
C LEU A 238 14.55 4.06 -15.25
N CYS A 239 13.99 4.05 -14.05
CA CYS A 239 14.73 3.74 -12.82
C CYS A 239 14.61 2.27 -12.40
N GLY A 240 13.79 1.48 -13.09
CA GLY A 240 13.55 0.07 -12.76
C GLY A 240 12.13 -0.39 -13.10
N ILE A 241 11.77 -1.53 -12.53
CA ILE A 241 10.50 -2.22 -12.75
C ILE A 241 9.79 -2.48 -11.41
N HIS A 242 8.48 -2.67 -11.46
CA HIS A 242 7.63 -2.90 -10.28
C HIS A 242 6.61 -4.00 -10.56
N CYS A 243 6.35 -4.89 -9.62
CA CYS A 243 5.22 -5.82 -9.67
C CYS A 243 4.42 -5.84 -8.36
N HIS A 244 3.14 -6.14 -8.45
CA HIS A 244 2.29 -6.41 -7.29
C HIS A 244 1.58 -7.74 -7.49
N ILE A 245 1.83 -8.71 -6.59
CA ILE A 245 1.36 -10.09 -6.72
C ILE A 245 0.13 -10.43 -5.88
N GLY A 246 -0.52 -9.42 -5.28
CA GLY A 246 -1.77 -9.56 -4.55
C GLY A 246 -1.69 -9.15 -3.08
N SER A 247 -2.76 -9.43 -2.36
CA SER A 247 -2.95 -9.07 -0.94
C SER A 247 -3.12 -10.31 -0.07
N GLN A 248 -2.84 -10.20 1.23
CA GLN A 248 -3.00 -11.29 2.21
C GLN A 248 -2.24 -12.58 1.85
N ILE A 249 -1.03 -12.43 1.29
CA ILE A 249 -0.19 -13.56 0.91
C ILE A 249 0.48 -14.13 2.17
N LEU A 250 0.04 -15.33 2.58
CA LEU A 250 0.54 -16.00 3.80
C LEU A 250 1.65 -17.01 3.53
N LYS A 251 1.95 -17.29 2.26
CA LYS A 251 2.95 -18.27 1.82
C LYS A 251 4.13 -17.55 1.19
N LEU A 252 5.34 -18.05 1.40
CA LEU A 252 6.56 -17.46 0.82
C LEU A 252 6.68 -17.74 -0.69
N ARG A 253 6.24 -18.91 -1.15
CA ARG A 253 6.45 -19.39 -2.52
C ARG A 253 6.04 -18.39 -3.62
N PRO A 254 4.89 -17.70 -3.56
CA PRO A 254 4.54 -16.69 -4.56
C PRO A 254 5.55 -15.53 -4.68
N PHE A 255 6.17 -15.13 -3.56
CA PHE A 255 7.21 -14.08 -3.60
C PHE A 255 8.49 -14.57 -4.27
N LEU A 256 8.88 -15.83 -4.06
CA LEU A 256 10.06 -16.42 -4.71
C LEU A 256 9.88 -16.47 -6.23
N ILE A 257 8.75 -17.02 -6.70
CA ILE A 257 8.45 -17.09 -8.13
C ILE A 257 8.45 -15.69 -8.75
N ALA A 258 7.82 -14.72 -8.08
CA ALA A 258 7.78 -13.35 -8.58
C ALA A 258 9.17 -12.72 -8.65
N ALA A 259 10.02 -12.94 -7.65
CA ALA A 259 11.39 -12.43 -7.65
C ALA A 259 12.22 -13.05 -8.79
N GLU A 260 12.13 -14.38 -8.98
CA GLU A 260 12.78 -15.10 -10.08
C GLU A 260 12.35 -14.52 -11.44
N THR A 261 11.04 -14.45 -11.72
CA THR A 261 10.51 -13.90 -12.97
C THR A 261 10.97 -12.46 -13.23
N MET A 262 10.99 -11.61 -12.19
CA MET A 262 11.40 -10.22 -12.34
C MET A 262 12.91 -10.07 -12.56
N VAL A 263 13.74 -10.92 -11.95
CA VAL A 263 15.20 -10.93 -12.16
C VAL A 263 15.54 -11.46 -13.54
N ASP A 264 14.87 -12.52 -14.00
CA ASP A 264 15.04 -13.04 -15.36
C ASP A 264 14.67 -11.98 -16.41
N PHE A 265 13.58 -11.24 -16.18
CA PHE A 265 13.20 -10.14 -17.06
C PHE A 265 14.21 -8.97 -17.04
N LEU A 266 14.80 -8.65 -15.88
CA LEU A 266 15.88 -7.66 -15.82
C LEU A 266 17.12 -8.10 -16.61
N LYS A 267 17.43 -9.40 -16.59
CA LYS A 267 18.51 -9.96 -17.40
C LYS A 267 18.19 -9.84 -18.88
N GLU A 268 16.97 -10.18 -19.30
CA GLU A 268 16.51 -10.01 -20.69
C GLU A 268 16.63 -8.56 -21.15
N ILE A 269 16.20 -7.59 -20.33
CA ILE A 269 16.38 -6.16 -20.64
C ILE A 269 17.86 -5.85 -20.89
N LYS A 270 18.74 -6.24 -19.98
CA LYS A 270 20.18 -5.98 -20.09
C LYS A 270 20.78 -6.60 -21.36
N ASP A 271 20.42 -7.84 -21.67
CA ASP A 271 20.94 -8.54 -22.84
C ASP A 271 20.48 -7.88 -24.15
N GLU A 272 19.27 -7.31 -24.17
CA GLU A 272 18.65 -6.66 -25.33
C GLU A 272 18.97 -5.17 -25.50
N THR A 273 19.38 -4.47 -24.43
CA THR A 273 19.57 -3.01 -24.44
C THR A 273 20.95 -2.53 -24.02
N GLY A 274 21.82 -3.44 -23.55
CA GLY A 274 23.09 -3.08 -22.90
C GLY A 274 22.92 -2.61 -21.46
#